data_AF-A0AAV5TKS6-F1
#
_entry.id   AF-A0AAV5TKS6-F1
#
_cell.length_a   1.000
_cell.length_b   1.000
_cell.length_c   1.000
_cell.angle_alpha   90.00
_cell.angle_beta   90.00
_cell.angle_gamma   90.00
#
_symmetry.space_group_name_H-M   'P 1'
#
loop_
_entity.id
_entity.type
_entity.pdbx_description
1 polymer ?
#
loop_
_entity_poly.entity_id
_entity_poly.type
_entity_poly.pdbx_seq_one_letter_code
_entity_poly.pdbx_strand_id
1 'polypeptide(L)'
;SQMVLSPWVVSARIVKFLEGIGGITLNSVLIYFLLRTNLGSAARLYRISCLISRTSTLLFSWLSQTNSKMPLMVGGGFVPTLYGPLLHLIPEKLADLFFVAFLSQAHMMWEMIPAPSILQYLSLYKSESRNSKKLFLAYIIPILLFETINQKYFQDHCLKYIPTVEYRKEIQGVIAELHGAGPKDCRIYGVPKFSKNGEYDLMTMIYFDVFPSYFSSYGLFVFTAIQIREKLRSLGKIVSSKTEIMQRRFFLTQVAQIFLPLVLLSFPTGLVVTSAFLGVDLANFSFLFVYAFWISPSA
;
A
#
# COMPACT_ATOMS: atom_id res chain seq x y z
N SER A 1 4.57 28.54 -26.96
CA SER A 1 5.67 27.67 -26.54
C SER A 1 5.09 26.30 -26.22
N GLN A 2 5.51 25.22 -26.89
CA GLN A 2 5.17 23.88 -26.45
C GLN A 2 5.92 23.60 -25.15
N MET A 3 5.21 23.31 -24.06
CA MET A 3 5.86 22.92 -22.80
C MET A 3 6.51 21.54 -23.00
N VAL A 4 7.79 21.43 -22.68
CA VAL A 4 8.52 20.17 -22.71
C VAL A 4 8.38 19.50 -21.36
N LEU A 5 7.92 18.24 -21.34
CA LEU A 5 7.73 17.49 -20.11
C LEU A 5 9.07 17.25 -19.41
N SER A 6 9.09 17.44 -18.09
CA SER A 6 10.28 17.21 -17.26
C SER A 6 10.84 15.78 -17.44
N PRO A 7 12.17 15.61 -17.59
CA PRO A 7 12.80 14.30 -17.66
C PRO A 7 12.47 13.38 -16.47
N TRP A 8 12.24 13.96 -15.28
CA TRP A 8 11.83 13.22 -14.09
C TRP A 8 10.47 12.54 -14.27
N VAL A 9 9.50 13.26 -14.85
CA VAL A 9 8.17 12.70 -15.14
C VAL A 9 8.27 11.60 -16.19
N VAL A 10 9.08 11.79 -17.24
CA VAL A 10 9.29 10.75 -18.26
C VAL A 10 9.89 9.50 -17.63
N SER A 11 10.96 9.65 -16.84
CA SER A 11 11.62 8.55 -16.13
C SER A 11 10.64 7.80 -15.22
N ALA A 12 9.90 8.52 -14.37
CA ALA A 12 8.97 7.89 -13.44
C ALA A 12 7.80 7.19 -14.14
N ARG A 13 7.33 7.70 -15.28
CA ARG A 13 6.34 6.99 -16.11
C ARG A 13 6.88 5.66 -16.63
N ILE A 14 8.13 5.64 -17.10
CA ILE A 14 8.78 4.41 -17.57
C ILE A 14 8.93 3.42 -16.41
N VAL A 15 9.47 3.87 -15.27
CA VAL A 15 9.66 3.01 -14.10
C VAL A 15 8.34 2.45 -13.59
N LYS A 16 7.30 3.28 -13.44
CA LYS A 16 5.98 2.82 -12.96
C LYS A 16 5.28 1.88 -13.95
N PHE A 17 5.47 2.08 -15.25
CA PHE A 17 4.96 1.17 -16.25
C PHE A 17 5.63 -0.21 -16.17
N LEU A 18 6.96 -0.24 -16.05
CA LEU A 18 7.73 -1.47 -15.89
C LEU A 18 7.38 -2.17 -14.57
N GLU A 19 7.22 -1.43 -13.47
CA GLU A 19 6.76 -1.91 -12.17
C GLU A 19 5.39 -2.59 -12.29
N GLY A 20 4.42 -1.91 -12.92
CA GLY A 20 3.07 -2.45 -13.12
C GLY A 20 3.08 -3.77 -13.89
N ILE A 21 3.80 -3.83 -15.01
CA ILE A 21 3.92 -5.06 -15.82
C ILE A 21 4.64 -6.17 -15.06
N GLY A 22 5.75 -5.84 -14.40
CA GLY A 22 6.52 -6.79 -13.60
C GLY A 22 5.68 -7.39 -12.47
N GLY A 23 4.99 -6.55 -11.72
CA GLY A 23 4.08 -6.95 -10.65
C GLY A 23 2.92 -7.82 -11.14
N ILE A 24 2.28 -7.44 -12.26
CA ILE A 24 1.21 -8.25 -12.87
C ILE A 24 1.72 -9.63 -13.28
N THR A 25 2.85 -9.67 -13.98
CA THR A 25 3.44 -10.91 -14.51
C THR A 25 3.84 -11.84 -13.36
N LEU A 26 4.60 -11.32 -12.39
CA LEU A 26 5.06 -12.09 -11.24
C LEU A 26 3.89 -12.65 -10.42
N ASN A 27 2.92 -11.81 -10.06
CA ASN A 27 1.80 -12.25 -9.23
C ASN A 27 0.89 -13.25 -9.99
N SER A 28 0.71 -13.09 -11.30
CA SER A 28 -0.03 -14.03 -12.14
C SER A 28 0.67 -15.40 -12.21
N VAL A 29 2.00 -15.43 -12.40
CA VAL A 29 2.80 -16.66 -12.38
C VAL A 29 2.71 -17.34 -11.00
N LEU A 30 2.81 -16.59 -9.92
CA LEU A 30 2.69 -17.12 -8.55
C LEU A 30 1.29 -17.69 -8.28
N ILE A 31 0.23 -17.01 -8.70
CA ILE A 31 -1.15 -17.50 -8.60
C ILE A 31 -1.29 -18.81 -9.38
N TYR A 32 -0.79 -18.86 -10.63
CA TYR A 32 -0.79 -20.08 -11.44
C TYR A 32 -0.12 -21.26 -10.73
N PHE A 33 1.09 -21.06 -10.19
CA PHE A 33 1.79 -22.10 -9.45
C PHE A 33 1.08 -22.51 -8.16
N LEU A 34 0.53 -21.56 -7.40
CA LEU A 34 -0.24 -21.85 -6.19
C LEU A 34 -1.50 -22.66 -6.49
N LEU A 35 -2.18 -22.39 -7.61
CA LEU A 35 -3.37 -23.14 -8.04
C LEU A 35 -3.02 -24.54 -8.54
N ARG A 36 -1.90 -24.71 -9.26
CA ARG A 36 -1.45 -25.99 -9.81
C ARG A 36 -0.78 -26.91 -8.78
N THR A 37 -0.13 -26.35 -7.78
CA THR A 37 0.62 -27.15 -6.80
C THR A 37 -0.32 -27.76 -5.76
N ASN A 38 -0.33 -29.09 -5.67
CA ASN A 38 -1.03 -29.82 -4.61
C ASN A 38 -0.19 -29.81 -3.32
N LEU A 39 -0.27 -28.71 -2.59
CA LEU A 39 0.25 -28.62 -1.24
C LEU A 39 -0.71 -29.39 -0.33
N GLY A 40 -0.22 -30.45 0.33
CA GLY A 40 -1.02 -31.34 1.18
C GLY A 40 -1.90 -30.59 2.20
N SER A 41 -2.84 -31.30 2.83
CA SER A 41 -3.88 -30.71 3.70
C SER A 41 -3.36 -29.72 4.75
N ALA A 42 -2.18 -29.99 5.33
CA ALA A 42 -1.53 -29.11 6.32
C ALA A 42 -1.08 -27.75 5.76
N ALA A 43 -0.72 -27.68 4.47
CA ALA A 43 -0.25 -26.45 3.81
C ALA A 43 -1.36 -25.70 3.06
N ARG A 44 -2.55 -26.32 2.92
CA ARG A 44 -3.71 -25.73 2.22
C ARG A 44 -4.11 -24.36 2.76
N LEU A 45 -4.02 -24.17 4.09
CA LEU A 45 -4.40 -22.92 4.74
C LEU A 45 -3.46 -21.77 4.34
N TYR A 46 -2.15 -22.01 4.39
CA TYR A 46 -1.13 -21.05 3.96
C TYR A 46 -1.22 -20.76 2.47
N ARG A 47 -1.53 -21.77 1.65
CA ARG A 47 -1.77 -21.60 0.21
C ARG A 47 -2.89 -20.61 -0.07
N ILE A 48 -4.02 -20.71 0.65
CA ILE A 48 -5.14 -19.77 0.48
C ILE A 48 -4.73 -18.36 0.90
N SER A 49 -4.01 -18.22 2.02
CA SER A 49 -3.51 -16.91 2.44
C SER A 49 -2.57 -16.28 1.41
N CYS A 50 -1.64 -17.07 0.84
CA CYS A 50 -0.79 -16.61 -0.25
C CYS A 50 -1.61 -16.23 -1.48
N LEU A 51 -2.64 -17.00 -1.86
CA LEU A 51 -3.51 -16.64 -2.99
C LEU A 51 -4.20 -15.29 -2.76
N ILE A 52 -4.75 -15.04 -1.57
CA ILE A 52 -5.39 -13.77 -1.24
C ILE A 52 -4.38 -12.61 -1.37
N SER A 53 -3.19 -12.75 -0.79
CA SER A 53 -2.14 -11.73 -0.88
C SER A 53 -1.73 -11.48 -2.33
N ARG A 54 -1.54 -12.53 -3.15
CA ARG A 54 -1.14 -12.36 -4.55
C ARG A 54 -2.21 -11.75 -5.42
N THR A 55 -3.49 -12.08 -5.20
CA THR A 55 -4.61 -11.42 -5.89
C THR A 55 -4.69 -9.94 -5.52
N SER A 56 -4.47 -9.61 -4.24
CA SER A 56 -4.41 -8.24 -3.75
C SER A 56 -3.27 -7.44 -4.40
N THR A 57 -2.06 -8.00 -4.43
CA THR A 57 -0.91 -7.35 -5.10
C THR A 57 -1.12 -7.24 -6.61
N LEU A 58 -1.72 -8.24 -7.27
CA LEU A 58 -2.06 -8.18 -8.69
C LEU A 58 -3.00 -7.00 -9.01
N LEU A 59 -4.05 -6.82 -8.20
CA LEU A 59 -4.96 -5.68 -8.33
C LEU A 59 -4.23 -4.35 -8.12
N PHE A 60 -3.35 -4.28 -7.11
CA PHE A 60 -2.53 -3.09 -6.86
C PHE A 60 -1.60 -2.77 -8.04
N SER A 61 -0.88 -3.75 -8.59
CA SER A 61 -0.01 -3.55 -9.76
C SER A 61 -0.80 -3.07 -10.98
N TRP A 62 -2.00 -3.61 -11.21
CA TRP A 62 -2.90 -3.16 -12.28
C TRP A 62 -3.39 -1.71 -12.08
N LEU A 63 -3.82 -1.36 -10.86
CA LEU A 63 -4.21 0.01 -10.52
C LEU A 63 -3.03 0.99 -10.61
N SER A 64 -1.83 0.57 -10.24
CA SER A 64 -0.59 1.36 -10.34
C SER A 64 -0.18 1.59 -11.79
N GLN A 65 -0.34 0.58 -12.66
CA GLN A 65 -0.03 0.71 -14.09
C GLN A 65 -0.97 1.71 -14.79
N THR A 66 -2.27 1.60 -14.51
CA THR A 66 -3.29 2.50 -15.08
C THR A 66 -3.14 3.92 -14.52
N ASN A 67 -2.57 4.05 -13.32
CA ASN A 67 -2.38 5.31 -12.66
C ASN A 67 -0.91 5.57 -12.30
N SER A 68 -0.09 6.12 -13.21
CA SER A 68 1.29 6.52 -12.85
C SER A 68 1.26 7.70 -11.88
N LYS A 69 1.14 7.38 -10.59
CA LYS A 69 1.02 8.32 -9.49
C LYS A 69 2.40 8.76 -9.03
N MET A 70 2.59 10.06 -8.97
CA MET A 70 3.76 10.69 -8.38
C MET A 70 3.26 11.49 -7.19
N PRO A 71 3.43 11.00 -5.95
CA PRO A 71 3.17 11.82 -4.77
C PRO A 71 4.17 12.97 -4.77
N LEU A 72 3.69 14.20 -4.71
CA LEU A 72 4.51 15.40 -4.67
C LEU A 72 4.22 16.16 -3.37
N MET A 73 5.26 16.72 -2.77
CA MET A 73 5.12 17.70 -1.70
C MET A 73 5.40 19.08 -2.30
N VAL A 74 4.33 19.76 -2.73
CA VAL A 74 4.38 21.04 -3.45
C VAL A 74 3.23 21.93 -3.04
N GLY A 75 3.43 23.25 -3.01
CA GLY A 75 2.41 24.20 -2.56
C GLY A 75 1.99 23.95 -1.11
N GLY A 76 2.91 23.42 -0.30
CA GLY A 76 2.67 22.99 1.08
C GLY A 76 1.81 21.72 1.25
N GLY A 77 1.14 21.23 0.21
CA GLY A 77 0.24 20.08 0.29
C GLY A 77 0.90 18.75 -0.08
N PHE A 78 0.14 17.66 0.10
CA PHE A 78 0.46 16.36 -0.47
C PHE A 78 -0.37 16.17 -1.73
N VAL A 79 0.30 16.10 -2.88
CA VAL A 79 -0.29 16.16 -4.21
C VAL A 79 0.07 14.92 -5.03
N PRO A 80 -0.68 13.82 -4.92
CA PRO A 80 -0.59 12.72 -5.87
C PRO A 80 -1.00 13.21 -7.26
N THR A 81 -0.03 13.27 -8.17
CA THR A 81 -0.29 13.62 -9.56
C THR A 81 -0.28 12.38 -10.42
N LEU A 82 -1.36 12.17 -11.16
CA LEU A 82 -1.52 11.11 -12.11
C LEU A 82 -1.02 11.57 -13.48
N TYR A 83 0.03 10.92 -13.98
CA TYR A 83 0.52 11.10 -15.36
C TYR A 83 0.15 9.91 -16.22
N GLY A 84 -0.06 10.12 -17.52
CA GLY A 84 -0.21 8.99 -18.43
C GLY A 84 -0.64 9.38 -19.84
N PRO A 85 -0.17 8.64 -20.87
CA PRO A 85 -0.53 8.95 -22.25
C PRO A 85 -2.02 8.68 -22.52
N LEU A 86 -2.66 7.79 -21.75
CA LEU A 86 -4.07 7.44 -21.89
C LEU A 86 -4.99 8.27 -21.00
N LEU A 87 -4.45 9.14 -20.15
CA LEU A 87 -5.24 9.86 -19.15
C LEU A 87 -6.33 10.75 -19.77
N HIS A 88 -6.02 11.36 -20.91
CA HIS A 88 -6.96 12.18 -21.67
C HIS A 88 -8.13 11.39 -22.28
N LEU A 89 -7.99 10.06 -22.42
CA LEU A 89 -9.05 9.18 -22.93
C LEU A 89 -9.99 8.70 -21.83
N ILE A 90 -9.57 8.76 -20.56
CA ILE A 90 -10.35 8.27 -19.43
C ILE A 90 -11.26 9.40 -18.94
N PRO A 91 -12.59 9.23 -18.89
CA PRO A 91 -13.50 10.22 -18.30
C PRO A 91 -13.07 10.61 -16.88
N GLU A 92 -13.34 11.85 -16.47
CA GLU A 92 -12.93 12.38 -15.17
C GLU A 92 -13.36 11.49 -14.00
N LYS A 93 -14.66 11.24 -13.91
CA LYS A 93 -15.28 10.38 -12.88
C LYS A 93 -14.68 8.98 -12.81
N LEU A 94 -14.26 8.43 -13.96
CA LEU A 94 -13.66 7.09 -14.00
C LEU A 94 -12.23 7.11 -13.46
N ALA A 95 -11.44 8.15 -13.75
CA ALA A 95 -10.13 8.28 -13.14
C ALA A 95 -10.20 8.57 -11.64
N ASP A 96 -11.18 9.36 -11.19
CA ASP A 96 -11.44 9.58 -9.77
C ASP A 96 -11.75 8.24 -9.07
N LEU A 97 -12.61 7.42 -9.67
CA LEU A 97 -12.91 6.08 -9.17
C LEU A 97 -11.67 5.19 -9.11
N PHE A 98 -10.85 5.14 -10.17
CA PHE A 98 -9.60 4.38 -10.17
C PHE A 98 -8.59 4.91 -9.15
N PHE A 99 -8.54 6.22 -8.97
CA PHE A 99 -7.66 6.85 -8.02
C PHE A 99 -8.04 6.48 -6.58
N VAL A 100 -9.33 6.55 -6.25
CA VAL A 100 -9.91 6.11 -4.97
C VAL A 100 -9.67 4.62 -4.76
N ALA A 101 -9.97 3.78 -5.75
CA ALA A 101 -9.74 2.34 -5.66
C ALA A 101 -8.27 1.99 -5.37
N PHE A 102 -7.33 2.70 -6.02
CA PHE A 102 -5.91 2.54 -5.70
C PHE A 102 -5.59 2.97 -4.26
N LEU A 103 -6.11 4.11 -3.79
CA LEU A 103 -5.81 4.54 -2.42
C LEU A 103 -6.36 3.53 -1.42
N SER A 104 -7.58 3.06 -1.63
CA SER A 104 -8.16 2.03 -0.78
C SER A 104 -7.32 0.75 -0.80
N GLN A 105 -6.83 0.34 -1.97
CA GLN A 105 -5.95 -0.81 -2.10
C GLN A 105 -4.60 -0.59 -1.40
N ALA A 106 -4.01 0.61 -1.48
CA ALA A 106 -2.77 0.95 -0.79
C ALA A 106 -2.91 0.86 0.73
N HIS A 107 -4.03 1.35 1.28
CA HIS A 107 -4.37 1.21 2.69
C HIS A 107 -4.53 -0.26 3.12
N MET A 108 -5.31 -1.01 2.33
CA MET A 108 -5.51 -2.44 2.57
C MET A 108 -4.19 -3.23 2.58
N MET A 109 -3.15 -2.81 1.85
CA MET A 109 -1.87 -3.51 1.85
C MET A 109 -1.22 -3.54 3.22
N TRP A 110 -1.16 -2.42 3.95
CA TRP A 110 -0.56 -2.43 5.29
C TRP A 110 -1.54 -2.92 6.36
N GLU A 111 -2.83 -2.70 6.19
CA GLU A 111 -3.85 -3.20 7.12
C GLU A 111 -3.93 -4.72 7.14
N MET A 112 -3.66 -5.37 6.02
CA MET A 112 -3.69 -6.83 5.91
C MET A 112 -2.37 -7.50 6.30
N ILE A 113 -1.33 -6.73 6.66
CA ILE A 113 -0.04 -7.25 7.16
C ILE A 113 -0.20 -8.28 8.29
N PRO A 114 -1.08 -8.06 9.30
CA PRO A 114 -1.19 -9.00 10.41
C PRO A 114 -1.87 -10.32 10.03
N ALA A 115 -2.63 -10.37 8.93
CA ALA A 115 -3.49 -11.53 8.64
C ALA A 115 -2.71 -12.85 8.50
N PRO A 116 -1.59 -12.95 7.74
CA PRO A 116 -0.78 -14.17 7.70
C PRO A 116 -0.19 -14.57 9.05
N SER A 117 0.17 -13.59 9.89
CA SER A 117 0.71 -13.83 11.24
C SER A 117 -0.39 -14.34 12.17
N ILE A 118 -1.57 -13.71 12.19
CA ILE A 118 -2.74 -14.19 12.95
C ILE A 118 -3.11 -15.60 12.51
N LEU A 119 -3.09 -15.88 11.20
CA LEU A 119 -3.36 -17.21 10.66
C LEU A 119 -2.37 -18.25 11.17
N GLN A 120 -1.08 -17.91 11.20
CA GLN A 120 -0.05 -18.77 11.76
C GLN A 120 -0.26 -18.98 13.26
N TYR A 121 -0.48 -17.91 14.02
CA TYR A 121 -0.79 -17.95 15.45
C TYR A 121 -1.97 -18.90 15.74
N LEU A 122 -3.09 -18.73 15.05
CA LEU A 122 -4.28 -19.58 15.20
C LEU A 122 -4.00 -21.04 14.82
N SER A 123 -3.14 -21.27 13.83
CA SER A 123 -2.75 -22.62 13.43
C SER A 123 -1.90 -23.33 14.49
N LEU A 124 -1.06 -22.58 15.22
CA LEU A 124 -0.19 -23.11 16.26
C LEU A 124 -0.89 -23.28 17.61
N TYR A 125 -1.77 -22.35 17.99
CA TYR A 125 -2.44 -22.34 19.31
C TYR A 125 -3.83 -22.96 19.31
N LYS A 126 -4.52 -23.00 18.16
CA LYS A 126 -5.89 -23.53 18.04
C LYS A 126 -5.94 -24.61 16.96
N SER A 127 -5.02 -25.57 17.02
CA SER A 127 -4.87 -26.65 16.01
C SER A 127 -6.17 -27.38 15.71
N GLU A 128 -6.99 -27.64 16.73
CA GLU A 128 -8.30 -28.33 16.64
C GLU A 128 -9.39 -27.52 15.91
N SER A 129 -9.24 -26.20 15.77
CA SER A 129 -10.24 -25.37 15.09
C SER A 129 -10.24 -25.61 13.58
N ARG A 130 -11.43 -25.54 12.97
CA ARG A 130 -11.62 -25.68 11.52
C ARG A 130 -10.81 -24.62 10.77
N ASN A 131 -10.16 -25.03 9.66
CA ASN A 131 -9.33 -24.15 8.84
C ASN A 131 -10.09 -22.93 8.30
N SER A 132 -11.35 -23.07 7.92
CA SER A 132 -12.19 -21.95 7.47
C SER A 132 -12.39 -20.90 8.56
N LYS A 133 -12.62 -21.33 9.81
CA LYS A 133 -12.73 -20.43 10.96
C LYS A 133 -11.42 -19.69 11.23
N LYS A 134 -10.28 -20.39 11.15
CA LYS A 134 -8.95 -19.76 11.31
C LYS A 134 -8.71 -18.69 10.23
N LEU A 135 -9.03 -19.02 8.97
CA LEU A 135 -8.89 -18.08 7.85
C LEU A 135 -9.82 -16.88 8.01
N PHE A 136 -11.09 -17.11 8.34
CA PHE A 136 -12.05 -16.04 8.57
C PHE A 136 -11.56 -15.10 9.68
N LEU A 137 -11.18 -15.64 10.85
CA LEU A 137 -10.67 -14.84 11.97
C LEU A 137 -9.41 -14.06 11.61
N ALA A 138 -8.48 -14.68 10.88
CA ALA A 138 -7.22 -14.05 10.50
C ALA A 138 -7.42 -12.81 9.61
N TYR A 139 -8.44 -12.79 8.78
CA TYR A 139 -8.72 -11.68 7.85
C TYR A 139 -9.74 -10.69 8.40
N ILE A 140 -10.74 -11.15 9.16
CA ILE A 140 -11.76 -10.26 9.71
C ILE A 140 -11.21 -9.40 10.87
N ILE A 141 -10.25 -9.90 11.66
CA ILE A 141 -9.70 -9.14 12.79
C ILE A 141 -9.00 -7.85 12.31
N PRO A 142 -8.07 -7.88 11.33
CA PRO A 142 -7.47 -6.66 10.82
C PRO A 142 -8.50 -5.71 10.18
N ILE A 143 -9.48 -6.26 9.45
CA ILE A 143 -10.56 -5.47 8.83
C ILE A 143 -11.40 -4.76 9.89
N LEU A 144 -11.84 -5.46 10.94
CA LEU A 144 -12.65 -4.86 12.01
C LEU A 144 -11.84 -3.89 12.87
N LEU A 145 -10.55 -4.16 13.11
CA LEU A 145 -9.68 -3.24 13.82
C LEU A 145 -9.55 -1.93 13.03
N PHE A 146 -9.36 -2.05 11.72
CA PHE A 146 -9.35 -0.92 10.82
C PHE A 146 -10.70 -0.20 10.81
N GLU A 147 -11.81 -0.91 10.63
CA GLU A 147 -13.14 -0.31 10.64
C GLU A 147 -13.40 0.39 11.99
N THR A 148 -13.09 -0.21 13.12
CA THR A 148 -13.33 0.43 14.43
C THR A 148 -12.52 1.71 14.61
N ILE A 149 -11.28 1.75 14.10
CA ILE A 149 -10.39 2.91 14.24
C ILE A 149 -10.71 3.98 13.19
N ASN A 150 -11.08 3.57 11.97
CA ASN A 150 -11.11 4.42 10.80
C ASN A 150 -12.46 4.49 10.08
N GLN A 151 -13.53 3.80 10.49
CA GLN A 151 -14.81 3.74 9.75
C GLN A 151 -15.40 5.13 9.48
N LYS A 152 -15.31 6.04 10.46
CA LYS A 152 -15.76 7.43 10.26
C LYS A 152 -14.84 8.22 9.32
N TYR A 153 -13.57 7.83 9.24
CA TYR A 153 -12.55 8.60 8.53
C TYR A 153 -12.35 8.05 7.11
N PHE A 154 -12.04 6.77 6.93
CA PHE A 154 -11.61 6.23 5.64
C PHE A 154 -12.61 6.43 4.49
N GLN A 155 -13.90 6.15 4.70
CA GLN A 155 -14.91 6.24 3.62
C GLN A 155 -15.13 7.70 3.20
N ASP A 156 -15.14 8.62 4.16
CA ASP A 156 -15.21 10.05 3.88
C ASP A 156 -13.88 10.59 3.30
N HIS A 157 -12.75 9.99 3.67
CA HIS A 157 -11.41 10.55 3.45
C HIS A 157 -10.79 10.15 2.12
N CYS A 158 -11.02 8.93 1.63
CA CYS A 158 -10.58 8.57 0.28
C CYS A 158 -11.18 9.50 -0.79
N LEU A 159 -12.43 9.93 -0.60
CA LEU A 159 -13.10 10.91 -1.46
C LEU A 159 -12.54 12.32 -1.29
N LYS A 160 -12.05 12.68 -0.10
CA LYS A 160 -11.42 13.99 0.17
C LYS A 160 -10.07 14.17 -0.53
N TYR A 161 -9.46 13.11 -1.07
CA TYR A 161 -8.32 13.26 -1.98
C TYR A 161 -8.72 13.75 -3.38
N ILE A 162 -10.01 13.76 -3.72
CA ILE A 162 -10.49 14.43 -4.93
C ILE A 162 -10.58 15.91 -4.60
N PRO A 163 -9.68 16.75 -5.16
CA PRO A 163 -9.58 18.14 -4.75
C PRO A 163 -10.74 18.95 -5.33
N THR A 164 -11.07 20.05 -4.66
CA THR A 164 -11.96 21.08 -5.20
C THR A 164 -11.39 21.65 -6.50
N VAL A 165 -12.26 22.25 -7.32
CA VAL A 165 -11.87 22.82 -8.62
C VAL A 165 -10.86 23.95 -8.42
N GLU A 166 -11.02 24.74 -7.36
CA GLU A 166 -10.16 25.86 -6.99
C GLU A 166 -8.76 25.37 -6.63
N TYR A 167 -8.65 24.39 -5.72
CA TYR A 167 -7.36 23.84 -5.31
C TYR A 167 -6.67 23.13 -6.47
N ARG A 168 -7.43 22.41 -7.30
CA ARG A 168 -6.90 21.77 -8.51
C ARG A 168 -6.29 22.81 -9.47
N LYS A 169 -6.97 23.94 -9.69
CA LYS A 169 -6.48 25.01 -10.58
C LYS A 169 -5.22 25.67 -10.04
N GLU A 170 -5.15 25.91 -8.73
CA GLU A 170 -3.97 26.44 -8.04
C GLU A 170 -2.75 25.52 -8.26
N ILE A 171 -2.90 24.25 -7.91
CA ILE A 171 -1.83 23.26 -8.03
C ILE A 171 -1.47 22.97 -9.49
N GLN A 172 -2.41 23.08 -10.43
CA GLN A 172 -2.12 22.89 -11.85
C GLN A 172 -1.12 23.92 -12.38
N GLY A 173 -1.15 25.16 -11.86
CA GLY A 173 -0.14 26.16 -12.18
C GLY A 173 1.26 25.71 -11.72
N VAL A 174 1.35 25.24 -10.47
CA VAL A 174 2.60 24.74 -9.87
C VAL A 174 3.15 23.53 -10.64
N ILE A 175 2.29 22.57 -11.01
CA ILE A 175 2.70 21.40 -11.79
C ILE A 175 3.11 21.77 -13.22
N ALA A 176 2.43 22.73 -13.86
CA ALA A 176 2.82 23.20 -15.18
C ALA A 176 4.20 23.87 -15.15
N GLU A 177 4.50 24.65 -14.10
CA GLU A 177 5.81 25.28 -13.91
C GLU A 177 6.91 24.27 -13.61
N LEU A 178 6.68 23.37 -12.63
CA LEU A 178 7.70 22.41 -12.19
C LEU A 178 7.99 21.33 -13.23
N HIS A 179 6.95 20.84 -13.91
CA HIS A 179 7.03 19.64 -14.73
C HIS A 179 6.75 19.86 -16.21
N GLY A 180 6.33 21.06 -16.62
CA GLY A 180 5.90 21.31 -18.00
C GLY A 180 4.65 20.52 -18.39
N ALA A 181 3.84 20.09 -17.41
CA ALA A 181 2.65 19.26 -17.61
C ALA A 181 1.37 20.09 -17.52
N GLY A 182 0.60 20.13 -18.61
CA GLY A 182 -0.69 20.81 -18.65
C GLY A 182 -1.86 19.93 -18.16
N PRO A 183 -3.09 20.47 -18.16
CA PRO A 183 -4.29 19.75 -17.75
C PRO A 183 -4.61 18.48 -18.57
N LYS A 184 -4.02 18.36 -19.77
CA LYS A 184 -4.15 17.17 -20.63
C LYS A 184 -3.13 16.07 -20.30
N ASP A 185 -2.01 16.46 -19.68
CA ASP A 185 -0.88 15.57 -19.42
C ASP A 185 -0.96 14.94 -18.02
N CYS A 186 -1.66 15.61 -17.09
CA CYS A 186 -1.79 15.16 -15.72
C CYS A 186 -3.17 15.42 -15.11
N ARG A 187 -3.50 14.64 -14.08
CA ARG A 187 -4.60 14.93 -13.14
C ARG A 187 -4.06 15.05 -11.73
N ILE A 188 -4.62 16.00 -11.01
CA ILE A 188 -4.16 16.38 -9.68
C ILE A 188 -5.16 15.86 -8.66
N TYR A 189 -4.62 15.13 -7.70
CA TYR A 189 -5.31 14.69 -6.50
C TYR A 189 -4.54 15.19 -5.28
N GLY A 190 -5.12 15.03 -4.10
CA GLY A 190 -4.43 15.28 -2.85
C GLY A 190 -5.15 16.27 -1.94
N VAL A 191 -4.43 16.68 -0.90
CA VAL A 191 -4.95 17.51 0.19
C VAL A 191 -4.00 18.68 0.46
N PRO A 192 -4.53 19.86 0.79
CA PRO A 192 -3.71 21.02 1.15
C PRO A 192 -3.02 20.82 2.49
N LYS A 193 -1.96 21.61 2.76
CA LYS A 193 -1.27 21.61 4.07
C LYS A 193 -2.22 21.94 5.21
N PHE A 194 -2.94 23.04 5.01
CA PHE A 194 -3.82 23.67 5.98
C PHE A 194 -5.14 23.89 5.28
N SER A 195 -6.20 23.44 5.94
CA SER A 195 -7.53 23.71 5.47
C SER A 195 -7.91 25.16 5.75
N LYS A 196 -8.48 25.85 4.76
CA LYS A 196 -8.99 27.23 4.93
C LYS A 196 -10.32 27.26 5.68
N ASN A 197 -11.08 26.16 5.71
CA ASN A 197 -12.47 26.12 6.21
C ASN A 197 -12.78 24.92 7.14
N GLY A 198 -11.77 24.34 7.81
CA GLY A 198 -11.97 23.12 8.62
C GLY A 198 -12.24 21.85 7.78
N GLU A 199 -12.11 21.94 6.46
CA GLU A 199 -11.97 20.82 5.54
C GLU A 199 -10.75 19.94 5.88
N TYR A 200 -10.67 18.78 5.22
CA TYR A 200 -9.61 17.82 5.45
C TYR A 200 -8.27 18.29 4.90
N ASP A 201 -7.25 18.29 5.76
CA ASP A 201 -5.89 18.67 5.40
C ASP A 201 -4.88 17.54 5.64
N LEU A 202 -3.64 17.79 5.21
CA LEU A 202 -2.55 16.83 5.30
C LEU A 202 -2.29 16.36 6.73
N MET A 203 -2.40 17.25 7.72
CA MET A 203 -2.15 16.88 9.12
C MET A 203 -3.27 15.99 9.65
N THR A 204 -4.51 16.31 9.31
CA THR A 204 -5.68 15.47 9.64
C THR A 204 -5.54 14.09 9.01
N MET A 205 -5.04 14.02 7.77
CA MET A 205 -4.74 12.77 7.09
C MET A 205 -3.67 11.93 7.80
N ILE A 206 -2.55 12.54 8.18
CA ILE A 206 -1.48 11.82 8.88
C ILE A 206 -1.97 11.32 10.23
N TYR A 207 -2.61 12.18 11.04
CA TYR A 207 -2.95 11.85 12.43
C TYR A 207 -4.15 10.92 12.58
N PHE A 208 -5.19 11.06 11.75
CA PHE A 208 -6.44 10.34 11.93
C PHE A 208 -6.63 9.17 10.99
N ASP A 209 -5.83 9.06 9.93
CA ASP A 209 -5.96 7.99 8.94
C ASP A 209 -4.70 7.11 8.88
N VAL A 210 -3.56 7.71 8.53
CA VAL A 210 -2.31 6.96 8.31
C VAL A 210 -1.73 6.44 9.63
N PHE A 211 -1.52 7.31 10.63
CA PHE A 211 -0.82 6.91 11.85
C PHE A 211 -1.57 5.84 12.68
N PRO A 212 -2.88 5.95 12.93
CA PRO A 212 -3.61 4.96 13.73
C PRO A 212 -3.67 3.59 13.06
N SER A 213 -3.97 3.54 11.75
CA SER A 213 -4.01 2.28 10.98
C SER A 213 -2.65 1.61 10.94
N TYR A 214 -1.60 2.38 10.64
CA TYR A 214 -0.24 1.89 10.55
C TYR A 214 0.23 1.35 11.90
N PHE A 215 0.11 2.14 12.97
CA PHE A 215 0.54 1.71 14.30
C PHE A 215 -0.21 0.46 14.79
N SER A 216 -1.52 0.41 14.55
CA SER A 216 -2.36 -0.72 14.97
C SER A 216 -2.03 -2.00 14.21
N SER A 217 -1.82 -1.90 12.90
CA SER A 217 -1.47 -3.04 12.05
C SER A 217 -0.09 -3.60 12.43
N TYR A 218 0.93 -2.74 12.49
CA TYR A 218 2.27 -3.19 12.87
C TYR A 218 2.35 -3.65 14.33
N GLY A 219 1.62 -3.01 15.25
CA GLY A 219 1.51 -3.44 16.64
C GLY A 219 0.90 -4.84 16.75
N LEU A 220 -0.18 -5.12 16.03
CA LEU A 220 -0.82 -6.44 15.99
C LEU A 220 0.10 -7.50 15.37
N PHE A 221 0.82 -7.13 14.30
CA PHE A 221 1.83 -8.01 13.71
C PHE A 221 2.95 -8.34 14.70
N VAL A 222 3.55 -7.34 15.36
CA VAL A 222 4.63 -7.56 16.35
C VAL A 222 4.14 -8.42 17.50
N PHE A 223 2.95 -8.13 18.04
CA PHE A 223 2.34 -8.93 19.10
C PHE A 223 2.19 -10.40 18.69
N THR A 224 1.59 -10.66 17.53
CA THR A 224 1.40 -12.03 17.03
C THR A 224 2.73 -12.72 16.70
N ALA A 225 3.72 -12.00 16.17
CA ALA A 225 5.04 -12.52 15.88
C ALA A 225 5.78 -12.98 17.15
N ILE A 226 5.68 -12.22 18.25
CA ILE A 226 6.24 -12.61 19.56
C ILE A 226 5.60 -13.93 20.03
N GLN A 227 4.26 -14.01 20.00
CA GLN A 227 3.52 -15.21 20.40
C GLN A 227 3.90 -16.44 19.57
N ILE A 228 4.02 -16.28 18.24
CA ILE A 228 4.47 -17.35 17.33
C ILE A 228 5.88 -17.81 17.70
N ARG A 229 6.81 -16.88 17.95
CA ARG A 229 8.20 -17.19 18.31
C ARG A 229 8.28 -18.00 19.60
N GLU A 230 7.53 -17.62 20.63
CA GLU A 230 7.45 -18.34 21.90
C GLU A 230 6.91 -19.76 21.68
N LYS A 231 5.83 -19.90 20.92
CA LYS A 231 5.24 -21.21 20.64
C LYS A 231 6.21 -22.11 19.86
N LEU A 232 6.85 -21.59 18.82
CA LEU A 232 7.82 -22.35 18.01
C LEU A 232 9.02 -22.85 18.84
N ARG A 233 9.44 -22.12 19.87
CA ARG A 233 10.47 -22.59 20.81
C ARG A 233 10.01 -23.80 21.63
N SER A 234 8.73 -23.86 22.00
CA SER A 234 8.17 -24.98 22.77
C SER A 234 7.82 -26.22 21.93
N LEU A 235 7.62 -26.06 20.61
CA LEU A 235 7.09 -27.13 19.73
C LEU A 235 8.10 -28.21 19.33
N GLY A 236 9.41 -27.97 19.47
CA GLY A 236 10.46 -28.91 19.05
C GLY A 236 10.42 -30.28 19.74
N LYS A 237 9.55 -30.47 20.73
CA LYS A 237 9.34 -31.75 21.42
C LYS A 237 8.04 -32.47 21.03
N ILE A 238 7.12 -31.82 20.30
CA ILE A 238 5.73 -32.28 20.13
C ILE A 238 5.37 -32.54 18.66
N VAL A 239 5.98 -31.83 17.71
CA VAL A 239 5.60 -31.88 16.29
C VAL A 239 6.68 -32.54 15.45
N SER A 240 6.30 -33.12 14.31
CA SER A 240 7.26 -33.62 13.33
C SER A 240 8.26 -32.53 12.90
N SER A 241 9.51 -32.92 12.68
CA SER A 241 10.59 -32.05 12.21
C SER A 241 10.23 -31.28 10.93
N LYS A 242 9.53 -31.94 10.00
CA LYS A 242 9.08 -31.34 8.74
C LYS A 242 8.12 -30.16 8.98
N THR A 243 7.14 -30.32 9.87
CA THR A 243 6.19 -29.24 10.20
C THR A 243 6.88 -28.11 10.93
N GLU A 244 7.79 -28.41 11.85
CA GLU A 244 8.56 -27.37 12.56
C GLU A 244 9.36 -26.50 11.59
N ILE A 245 10.11 -27.13 10.67
CA ILE A 245 10.88 -26.42 9.65
C ILE A 245 9.97 -25.54 8.79
N MET A 246 8.83 -26.07 8.36
CA MET A 246 7.85 -25.32 7.57
C MET A 246 7.36 -24.07 8.31
N GLN A 247 6.98 -24.20 9.58
CA GLN A 247 6.49 -23.09 10.40
C GLN A 247 7.56 -22.02 10.63
N ARG A 248 8.80 -22.43 10.92
CA ARG A 248 9.92 -21.51 11.09
C ARG A 248 10.24 -20.74 9.82
N ARG A 249 10.27 -21.42 8.67
CA ARG A 249 10.50 -20.78 7.36
C ARG A 249 9.38 -19.79 7.04
N PHE A 250 8.13 -20.16 7.28
CA PHE A 250 7.00 -19.27 7.08
C PHE A 250 7.09 -18.01 7.95
N PHE A 251 7.41 -18.18 9.24
CA PHE A 251 7.62 -17.06 10.16
C PHE A 251 8.74 -16.12 9.71
N LEU A 252 9.92 -16.66 9.37
CA LEU A 252 11.04 -15.86 8.87
C LEU A 252 10.70 -15.13 7.57
N THR A 253 9.95 -15.78 6.69
CA THR A 253 9.49 -15.16 5.43
C THR A 253 8.56 -13.98 5.71
N GLN A 254 7.61 -14.11 6.64
CA GLN A 254 6.73 -13.00 7.03
C GLN A 254 7.53 -11.82 7.60
N VAL A 255 8.45 -12.09 8.52
CA VAL A 255 9.32 -11.06 9.10
C VAL A 255 10.11 -10.34 8.00
N ALA A 256 10.74 -11.09 7.09
CA ALA A 256 11.47 -10.49 5.98
C ALA A 256 10.56 -9.66 5.05
N GLN A 257 9.39 -10.17 4.71
CA GLN A 257 8.41 -9.50 3.84
C GLN A 257 7.88 -8.19 4.43
N ILE A 258 7.85 -8.06 5.76
CA ILE A 258 7.30 -6.87 6.43
C ILE A 258 8.41 -5.87 6.77
N PHE A 259 9.55 -6.35 7.27
CA PHE A 259 10.67 -5.49 7.66
C PHE A 259 11.41 -4.90 6.47
N LEU A 260 11.59 -5.65 5.38
CA LEU A 260 12.37 -5.16 4.23
C LEU A 260 11.71 -3.93 3.57
N PRO A 261 10.40 -3.93 3.25
CA PRO A 261 9.69 -2.72 2.83
C PRO A 261 9.80 -1.57 3.82
N LEU A 262 9.62 -1.85 5.11
CA LEU A 262 9.66 -0.81 6.14
C LEU A 262 11.02 -0.13 6.20
N VAL A 263 12.12 -0.89 6.13
CA VAL A 263 13.48 -0.33 6.10
C VAL A 263 13.69 0.50 4.83
N LEU A 264 13.35 -0.04 3.66
CA LEU A 264 13.54 0.64 2.37
C LEU A 264 12.71 1.92 2.26
N LEU A 265 11.48 1.92 2.79
CA LEU A 265 10.56 3.05 2.73
C LEU A 265 10.74 4.04 3.89
N SER A 266 11.43 3.66 4.98
CA SER A 266 11.58 4.50 6.18
C SER A 266 12.21 5.86 5.88
N PHE A 267 13.29 5.88 5.10
CA PHE A 267 14.00 7.12 4.76
C PHE A 267 13.16 8.05 3.85
N PRO A 268 12.63 7.60 2.69
CA PRO A 268 11.75 8.42 1.86
C PRO A 268 10.49 8.89 2.59
N THR A 269 9.87 8.01 3.38
CA THR A 269 8.68 8.36 4.17
C THR A 269 9.03 9.38 5.24
N GLY A 270 10.16 9.22 5.92
CA GLY A 270 10.66 10.18 6.90
C GLY A 270 10.87 11.56 6.28
N LEU A 271 11.49 11.63 5.08
CA LEU A 271 11.63 12.89 4.35
C LEU A 271 10.27 13.54 4.03
N VAL A 272 9.32 12.78 3.49
CA VAL A 272 7.97 13.29 3.18
C VAL A 272 7.26 13.81 4.43
N VAL A 273 7.30 13.04 5.52
CA VAL A 273 6.68 13.42 6.79
C VAL A 273 7.34 14.67 7.36
N THR A 274 8.68 14.72 7.45
CA THR A 274 9.40 15.90 7.94
C THR A 274 9.11 17.13 7.08
N SER A 275 9.09 16.99 5.76
CA SER A 275 8.72 18.07 4.83
C SER A 275 7.28 18.53 5.03
N ALA A 276 6.33 17.62 5.27
CA ALA A 276 4.96 17.96 5.59
C ALA A 276 4.86 18.81 6.87
N PHE A 277 5.55 18.41 7.94
CA PHE A 277 5.58 19.17 9.19
C PHE A 277 6.22 20.56 9.01
N LEU A 278 7.37 20.62 8.34
CA LEU A 278 8.09 21.88 8.13
C LEU A 278 7.44 22.78 7.06
N GLY A 279 6.55 22.25 6.21
CA GLY A 279 6.01 22.95 5.05
C GLY A 279 7.05 23.22 3.96
N VAL A 280 8.01 22.31 3.81
CA VAL A 280 9.06 22.44 2.80
C VAL A 280 8.63 21.68 1.56
N ASP A 281 8.63 22.36 0.42
CA ASP A 281 8.40 21.72 -0.86
C ASP A 281 9.60 20.85 -1.22
N LEU A 282 9.35 19.57 -1.54
CA LEU A 282 10.38 18.65 -2.01
C LEU A 282 10.61 18.78 -3.51
N ALA A 283 9.67 19.35 -4.27
CA ALA A 283 9.72 19.45 -5.72
C ALA A 283 10.14 18.10 -6.36
N ASN A 284 11.24 18.08 -7.12
CA ASN A 284 11.73 16.86 -7.77
C ASN A 284 12.31 15.81 -6.78
N PHE A 285 12.61 16.15 -5.52
CA PHE A 285 13.04 15.15 -4.53
C PHE A 285 11.91 14.18 -4.17
N SER A 286 10.64 14.55 -4.40
CA SER A 286 9.51 13.63 -4.21
C SER A 286 9.59 12.38 -5.10
N PHE A 287 10.35 12.42 -6.20
CA PHE A 287 10.59 11.25 -7.05
C PHE A 287 11.40 10.15 -6.33
N LEU A 288 12.18 10.48 -5.30
CA LEU A 288 12.85 9.45 -4.47
C LEU A 288 11.83 8.53 -3.81
N PHE A 289 10.66 9.05 -3.43
CA PHE A 289 9.58 8.24 -2.89
C PHE A 289 9.03 7.27 -3.93
N VAL A 290 8.83 7.73 -5.17
CA VAL A 290 8.41 6.89 -6.32
C VAL A 290 9.39 5.73 -6.54
N TYR A 291 10.70 6.03 -6.54
CA TYR A 291 11.74 5.03 -6.76
C TYR A 291 11.94 4.09 -5.56
N ALA A 292 11.77 4.57 -4.34
CA ALA A 292 11.85 3.71 -3.17
C ALA A 292 10.67 2.73 -3.09
N PHE A 293 9.47 3.16 -3.50
CA PHE A 293 8.34 2.25 -3.68
C PHE A 293 8.63 1.16 -4.70
N TRP A 294 9.41 1.46 -5.75
CA TRP A 294 9.79 0.48 -6.76
C TRP A 294 10.76 -0.59 -6.24
N ILE A 295 11.71 -0.20 -5.39
CA ILE A 295 12.70 -1.15 -4.83
C ILE A 295 12.08 -2.00 -3.71
N SER A 296 10.96 -1.55 -3.13
CA SER A 296 10.29 -2.25 -2.05
C SER A 296 9.65 -3.55 -2.55
N PRO A 297 10.03 -4.74 -2.00
CA PRO A 297 9.47 -6.03 -2.40
C PRO A 297 8.02 -6.27 -1.96
N SER A 298 7.38 -5.23 -1.39
CA SER A 298 5.94 -5.19 -1.16
C SER A 298 5.12 -4.88 -2.42
N ALA A 299 5.76 -4.39 -3.49
CA ALA A 299 5.13 -4.11 -4.79
C ALA A 299 5.13 -5.32 -5.73
#